data_AF-A0A8T1QI75-F1
#
_entry.id   AF-A0A8T1QI75-F1
#
_cell.length_a   1.000
_cell.length_b   1.000
_cell.length_c   1.000
_cell.angle_alpha   90.00
_cell.angle_beta   90.00
_cell.angle_gamma   90.00
#
_symmetry.space_group_name_H-M   'P 1'
#
loop_
_entity.id
_entity.type
_entity.pdbx_description
1 polymer ?
#
loop_
_entity_poly.entity_id
_entity_poly.type
_entity_poly.pdbx_seq_one_letter_code
_entity_poly.pdbx_strand_id
1 'polypeptide(L)' 'MQIEDYLYGKKLHLPLLGRKPDDMSNEDWSFLDRQVLGVIRLTLSRSVAHNVGKEKTTTDLMKALSDMYE' A
#
# COMPACT_ATOMS: atom_id res chain seq x y z
N MET A 1 4.14 -4.83 -10.21
CA MET A 1 4.09 -6.01 -9.29
C MET A 1 2.69 -6.62 -9.30
N GLN A 2 2.53 -7.94 -9.12
CA GLN A 2 1.20 -8.60 -9.13
C GLN A 2 0.18 -7.96 -8.16
N ILE A 3 0.66 -7.43 -7.03
CA ILE A 3 -0.19 -6.75 -6.05
C ILE A 3 -0.76 -5.42 -6.56
N GLU A 4 -0.06 -4.72 -7.46
CA GLU A 4 -0.57 -3.47 -8.06
C GLU A 4 -1.80 -3.77 -8.92
N ASP A 5 -1.68 -4.74 -9.84
CA ASP A 5 -2.79 -5.15 -10.71
C ASP A 5 -3.99 -5.62 -9.89
N TYR A 6 -3.76 -6.34 -8.80
CA TYR A 6 -4.81 -6.76 -7.87
C TYR A 6 -5.52 -5.55 -7.24
N LEU A 7 -4.78 -4.54 -6.77
CA LEU A 7 -5.36 -3.32 -6.18
C LEU A 7 -6.14 -2.50 -7.21
N TYR A 8 -5.66 -2.41 -8.46
CA TYR A 8 -6.41 -1.79 -9.55
C TYR A 8 -7.74 -2.52 -9.81
N GLY A 9 -7.72 -3.86 -9.88
CA GLY A 9 -8.93 -4.67 -10.05
C GLY A 9 -9.94 -4.51 -8.91
N LYS A 10 -9.48 -4.20 -7.69
CA LYS A 10 -10.32 -3.95 -6.51
C LYS A 10 -10.71 -2.47 -6.32
N LYS A 11 -10.29 -1.57 -7.20
CA LYS A 11 -10.46 -0.11 -7.05
C LYS A 11 -9.82 0.45 -5.76
N LEU A 12 -8.74 -0.18 -5.31
CA LEU A 12 -7.95 0.18 -4.12
C LEU A 12 -6.59 0.80 -4.48
N HIS A 13 -6.45 1.36 -5.68
CA HIS A 13 -5.18 1.83 -6.22
C HIS A 13 -4.79 3.24 -5.77
N LEU A 14 -5.73 4.02 -5.21
CA LEU A 14 -5.49 5.44 -4.92
C LEU A 14 -4.28 5.69 -3.99
N PRO A 15 -4.07 4.93 -2.90
CA PRO A 15 -2.89 5.12 -2.04
C PRO A 15 -1.54 4.84 -2.73
N LEU A 16 -1.53 4.11 -3.87
CA LEU A 16 -0.31 3.89 -4.65
C LEU A 16 0.21 5.19 -5.28
N LEU A 17 -0.68 6.15 -5.53
CA LEU A 17 -0.31 7.44 -6.13
C LEU A 17 0.40 8.37 -5.14
N GLY A 18 0.37 8.05 -3.84
CA GLY A 18 1.03 8.83 -2.78
C GLY A 18 0.46 10.24 -2.54
N ARG A 19 -0.58 10.63 -3.28
CA ARG A 19 -1.25 11.92 -3.15
C ARG A 19 -2.73 11.74 -2.86
N LYS A 20 -3.21 12.42 -1.83
CA LYS A 20 -4.63 12.48 -1.49
C LYS A 20 -5.38 13.30 -2.56
N PRO A 21 -6.49 12.80 -3.10
CA PRO A 21 -7.41 13.60 -3.92
C PRO A 21 -7.96 14.83 -3.17
N ASP A 22 -8.21 15.93 -3.87
CA ASP A 22 -8.68 17.18 -3.25
C ASP A 22 -10.10 17.07 -2.68
N ASP A 23 -10.92 16.20 -3.28
CA ASP A 23 -12.30 15.90 -2.91
C ASP A 23 -12.45 14.93 -1.72
N MET A 24 -11.35 14.31 -1.27
CA MET A 24 -11.35 13.33 -0.19
C MET A 24 -10.95 13.96 1.15
N SER A 25 -11.60 13.57 2.25
CA SER A 25 -11.21 14.00 3.59
C SER A 25 -9.89 13.36 4.03
N ASN A 26 -9.19 13.99 4.99
CA ASN A 26 -7.96 13.40 5.55
C ASN A 26 -8.23 12.09 6.30
N GLU A 27 -9.40 11.96 6.92
CA GLU A 27 -9.82 10.78 7.67
C GLU A 27 -10.08 9.61 6.72
N ASP A 28 -10.85 9.84 5.65
CA ASP A 28 -11.12 8.83 4.62
C ASP A 28 -9.84 8.39 3.92
N TRP A 29 -8.93 9.33 3.64
CA TRP A 29 -7.63 9.03 3.05
C TRP A 29 -6.78 8.15 3.97
N SER A 30 -6.66 8.52 5.26
CA SER A 30 -5.91 7.73 6.24
C SER A 30 -6.52 6.34 6.43
N PHE A 31 -7.85 6.24 6.37
CA PHE A 31 -8.54 4.96 6.46
C PHE A 31 -8.25 4.09 5.24
N LEU A 32 -8.38 4.64 4.04
CA LEU A 32 -8.08 3.94 2.79
C LEU A 32 -6.62 3.49 2.72
N ASP A 33 -5.67 4.36 3.06
CA ASP A 33 -4.25 4.03 3.07
C ASP A 33 -3.95 2.88 4.04
N ARG A 34 -4.55 2.91 5.24
CA ARG A 34 -4.43 1.81 6.21
C ARG A 34 -5.05 0.51 5.71
N GLN A 35 -6.17 0.56 5.01
CA GLN A 35 -6.80 -0.62 4.41
C GLN A 35 -5.88 -1.26 3.37
N VAL A 36 -5.36 -0.45 2.44
CA VAL A 36 -4.48 -0.94 1.36
C VAL A 36 -3.18 -1.49 1.93
N LEU A 37 -2.58 -0.80 2.89
CA LEU A 37 -1.39 -1.27 3.60
C LEU A 37 -1.64 -2.61 4.32
N GLY A 38 -2.83 -2.80 4.91
CA GLY A 38 -3.25 -4.08 5.49
C GLY A 38 -3.38 -5.19 4.44
N VAL A 39 -4.04 -4.91 3.31
CA VAL A 39 -4.19 -5.87 2.20
C VAL A 39 -2.83 -6.33 1.70
N ILE A 40 -1.91 -5.40 1.42
CA ILE A 40 -0.58 -5.75 0.93
C ILE A 40 0.13 -6.63 1.97
N ARG A 41 0.20 -6.21 3.24
CA ARG A 41 0.85 -6.99 4.30
C ARG A 41 0.30 -8.40 4.47
N LEU A 42 -1.02 -8.58 4.32
CA LEU A 42 -1.66 -9.90 4.42
C LEU A 42 -1.37 -10.80 3.21
N THR A 43 -1.06 -10.23 2.05
CA THR A 43 -0.69 -10.99 0.85
C THR A 43 0.78 -11.41 0.82
N LEU A 44 1.62 -10.76 1.62
CA LEU A 44 3.05 -11.03 1.69
C LEU A 44 3.35 -12.29 2.52
N SER A 45 4.45 -12.96 2.19
CA SER A 45 5.00 -14.02 3.04
C SER A 45 5.48 -13.42 4.37
N ARG A 46 5.55 -14.25 5.41
CA ARG A 46 5.91 -13.80 6.77
C ARG A 46 7.26 -13.06 6.83
N SER A 47 8.27 -13.51 6.07
CA SER A 47 9.60 -12.88 6.05
C SER A 47 9.56 -11.49 5.41
N VAL A 48 8.87 -11.34 4.28
CA VAL A 48 8.75 -10.06 3.58
C VAL A 48 7.91 -9.09 4.40
N ALA A 49 6.80 -9.55 4.99
CA ALA A 49 5.95 -8.74 5.86
C ALA A 49 6.71 -8.20 7.09
N HIS A 50 7.66 -8.98 7.64
CA HIS A 50 8.51 -8.53 8.74
C HIS A 50 9.45 -7.39 8.31
N ASN A 51 10.06 -7.50 7.13
CA ASN A 51 11.00 -6.50 6.61
C ASN A 51 10.35 -5.15 6.32
N VAL A 52 9.10 -5.15 5.83
CA VAL A 52 8.34 -3.93 5.50
C VAL A 52 7.39 -3.48 6.63
N GLY A 53 7.44 -4.14 7.79
CA GLY A 53 6.54 -3.86 8.92
C GLY A 53 6.69 -2.47 9.53
N LYS A 54 7.84 -1.82 9.30
CA LYS A 54 8.14 -0.45 9.75
C LYS A 54 7.44 0.63 8.92
N GLU A 55 7.06 0.32 7.68
CA GLU A 55 6.49 1.31 6.76
C GLU A 55 5.08 1.69 7.18
N LYS A 56 4.76 2.99 7.17
CA LYS A 56 3.48 3.48 7.70
C LYS A 56 2.48 3.88 6.62
N THR A 57 2.96 4.06 5.39
CA THR A 57 2.15 4.45 4.25
C THR A 57 2.25 3.39 3.15
N THR A 58 1.21 3.30 2.31
CA THR A 58 1.24 2.38 1.17
C THR A 58 2.41 2.71 0.24
N THR A 59 2.70 4.00 0.04
CA THR A 59 3.79 4.45 -0.83
C THR A 59 5.15 4.00 -0.33
N ASP A 60 5.44 4.20 0.96
CA ASP A 60 6.71 3.77 1.56
C ASP A 60 6.85 2.25 1.53
N LEU A 61 5.75 1.52 1.76
CA LEU A 61 5.72 0.06 1.68
C LEU A 61 6.02 -0.42 0.26
N MET A 62 5.42 0.18 -0.76
CA MET A 62 5.64 -0.15 -2.17
C MET A 62 7.08 0.14 -2.60
N LYS A 63 7.65 1.24 -2.11
CA LYS A 63 9.05 1.57 -2.33
C LYS A 63 9.97 0.52 -1.70
N ALA A 64 9.76 0.19 -0.43
CA ALA A 64 10.54 -0.84 0.26
C ALA A 64 10.44 -2.23 -0.42
N LEU A 65 9.26 -2.59 -0.94
CA LEU A 65 9.10 -3.82 -1.73
C LEU A 65 9.87 -3.77 -3.04
N SER A 66 9.88 -2.62 -3.73
CA SER A 66 10.63 -2.44 -4.98
C SER A 66 12.13 -2.54 -4.71
N ASP A 67 12.64 -1.84 -3.68
CA ASP A 67 14.04 -1.86 -3.26
C ASP A 67 14.53 -3.26 -2.82
N MET A 68 13.63 -4.16 -2.41
CA MET A 68 13.98 -5.53 -2.00
C MET A 68 14.18 -6.49 -3.17
N TYR A 69 13.58 -6.20 -4.33
CA TYR A 69 13.54 -7.10 -5.49
C TYR A 69 14.15 -6.51 -6.76
N GLU A 70 14.54 -5.24 -6.74
CA GLU A 70 15.52 -4.63 -7.66
C GLU A 70 16.97 -4.96 -7.25
#